data_AF-A0AAF0LTB9-F1
#
_entry.id   AF-A0AAF0LTB9-F1
#
_cell.length_a   1.000
_cell.length_b   1.000
_cell.length_c   1.000
_cell.angle_alpha   90.00
_cell.angle_beta   90.00
_cell.angle_gamma   90.00
#
_symmetry.space_group_name_H-M   'P 1'
#
loop_
_entity.id
_entity.type
_entity.pdbx_description
1 polymer ?
#
loop_
_entity_poly.entity_id
_entity_poly.type
_entity_poly.pdbx_seq_one_letter_code
_entity_poly.pdbx_strand_id
1 'polypeptide(L)'
;MGNENDPNENPNAEAARYRTQLRAAEATIAERDAAIETMQSALAAAQRGQIEGVVAQHSQLRGEEYAPRMKHPGDLWALSGRTPDEFLTDDGQIDREALAEALDGLVQDRPYLVEAYVQPVPPDPIRTAMERQQQTPGAQAGVDTDQAWAKAFEESKKQE
;
A
#
# COMPACT_ATOMS: atom_id res chain seq x y z
N MET A 1 -26.12 -72.53 -5.14
CA MET A 1 -26.16 -71.97 -3.77
C MET A 1 -24.84 -72.32 -3.11
N GLY A 2 -24.06 -71.32 -2.73
CA GLY A 2 -22.79 -71.50 -2.05
C GLY A 2 -22.12 -70.15 -1.85
N ASN A 3 -22.52 -69.46 -0.78
CA ASN A 3 -21.78 -68.31 -0.28
C ASN A 3 -20.44 -68.82 0.24
N GLU A 4 -19.38 -68.64 -0.53
CA GLU A 4 -18.01 -68.76 -0.08
C GLU A 4 -17.68 -67.51 0.74
N ASN A 5 -17.98 -67.54 2.04
CA ASN A 5 -17.39 -66.62 2.99
C ASN A 5 -15.93 -67.05 3.18
N ASP A 6 -15.01 -66.28 2.60
CA ASP A 6 -13.57 -66.48 2.67
C ASP A 6 -13.10 -66.38 4.14
N PRO A 7 -12.58 -67.45 4.77
CA PRO A 7 -12.26 -67.45 6.21
C PRO A 7 -10.97 -66.69 6.58
N ASN A 8 -10.45 -65.86 5.66
CA ASN A 8 -9.14 -65.20 5.79
C ASN A 8 -9.20 -63.67 6.02
N GLU A 9 -10.39 -63.07 6.10
CA GLU A 9 -10.52 -61.67 6.53
C GLU A 9 -10.36 -61.59 8.05
N ASN A 10 -9.12 -61.39 8.50
CA ASN A 10 -8.80 -61.17 9.90
C ASN A 10 -9.33 -59.78 10.33
N PRO A 11 -10.38 -59.68 11.16
CA PRO A 11 -11.03 -58.42 11.52
C PRO A 11 -10.09 -57.44 12.25
N ASN A 12 -9.03 -57.95 12.86
CA ASN A 12 -7.99 -57.11 13.48
C ASN A 12 -7.15 -56.35 12.44
N ALA A 13 -6.97 -56.90 11.24
CA ALA A 13 -6.25 -56.23 10.16
C ALA A 13 -7.06 -55.04 9.60
N GLU A 14 -8.37 -55.19 9.50
CA GLU A 14 -9.27 -54.11 9.09
C GLU A 14 -9.31 -53.00 10.14
N ALA A 15 -9.50 -53.35 11.41
CA ALA A 15 -9.47 -52.38 12.51
C ALA A 15 -8.14 -51.60 12.57
N ALA A 16 -7.01 -52.26 12.30
CA ALA A 16 -5.71 -51.60 12.24
C ALA A 16 -5.62 -50.64 11.03
N ARG A 17 -6.11 -51.04 9.86
CA ARG A 17 -6.19 -50.17 8.67
C ARG A 17 -7.03 -48.92 8.93
N TYR A 18 -8.20 -49.08 9.54
CA TYR A 18 -9.08 -47.94 9.89
C TYR A 18 -8.42 -46.99 10.88
N ARG A 19 -7.71 -47.49 11.89
CA ARG A 19 -6.96 -46.63 12.83
C ARG A 19 -5.84 -45.85 12.13
N THR A 20 -5.15 -46.46 11.18
CA THR A 20 -4.12 -45.78 10.39
C THR A 20 -4.72 -44.70 9.49
N GLN A 21 -5.85 -45.00 8.83
CA GLN A 21 -6.57 -44.02 8.02
C GLN A 21 -7.09 -42.85 8.86
N LEU A 22 -7.62 -43.13 10.06
CA LEU A 22 -8.08 -42.09 10.97
C LEU A 22 -6.93 -41.15 11.39
N ARG A 23 -5.79 -41.70 11.83
CA ARG A 23 -4.62 -40.90 12.19
C ARG A 23 -4.09 -40.07 11.02
N ALA A 24 -4.10 -40.64 9.82
CA ALA A 24 -3.69 -39.91 8.62
C ALA A 24 -4.66 -38.75 8.31
N ALA A 25 -5.97 -38.96 8.48
CA ALA A 25 -6.97 -37.90 8.33
C ALA A 25 -6.82 -36.81 9.38
N GLU A 26 -6.62 -37.17 10.65
CA GLU A 26 -6.36 -36.23 11.75
C GLU A 26 -5.11 -35.38 11.50
N ALA A 27 -4.02 -36.01 11.04
CA ALA A 27 -2.80 -35.28 10.67
C ALA A 27 -3.05 -34.30 9.52
N THR A 28 -3.79 -34.73 8.50
CA THR A 28 -4.14 -33.86 7.35
C THR A 28 -5.01 -32.67 7.78
N ILE A 29 -5.95 -32.87 8.72
CA ILE A 29 -6.78 -31.79 9.26
C ILE A 29 -5.89 -30.80 10.02
N ALA A 30 -5.02 -31.29 10.91
CA ALA A 30 -4.11 -30.43 11.67
C ALA A 30 -3.18 -29.60 10.76
N GLU A 31 -2.67 -30.17 9.68
CA GLU A 31 -1.85 -29.46 8.69
C GLU A 31 -2.64 -28.35 7.98
N ARG A 32 -3.90 -28.63 7.62
CA ARG A 32 -4.78 -27.64 6.97
C ARG A 32 -5.13 -26.50 7.92
N ASP A 33 -5.47 -26.81 9.16
CA ASP A 33 -5.81 -25.80 10.16
C ASP A 33 -4.62 -24.87 10.43
N ALA A 34 -3.41 -25.42 10.56
CA ALA A 34 -2.18 -24.64 10.69
C ALA A 34 -1.91 -23.74 9.47
N ALA A 35 -2.17 -24.24 8.25
CA ALA A 35 -2.04 -23.46 7.03
C ALA A 35 -3.07 -22.32 6.97
N ILE A 36 -4.32 -22.59 7.34
CA ILE A 36 -5.40 -21.59 7.39
C ILE A 36 -5.05 -20.49 8.39
N GLU A 37 -4.59 -20.84 9.59
CA GLU A 37 -4.18 -19.88 10.61
C GLU A 37 -3.04 -18.99 10.12
N THR A 38 -2.04 -19.58 9.45
CA THR A 38 -0.92 -18.84 8.86
C THR A 38 -1.40 -17.85 7.80
N MET A 39 -2.30 -18.27 6.92
CA MET A 39 -2.86 -17.41 5.87
C MET A 39 -3.73 -16.28 6.44
N GLN A 40 -4.53 -16.57 7.46
CA GLN A 40 -5.35 -15.57 8.15
C GLN A 40 -4.48 -14.51 8.84
N SER A 41 -3.41 -14.94 9.51
CA SER A 41 -2.46 -13.99 10.12
C SER A 41 -1.76 -13.12 9.07
N ALA A 42 -1.37 -13.70 7.93
CA ALA A 42 -0.73 -12.95 6.85
C ALA A 42 -1.70 -11.94 6.20
N LEU A 43 -2.95 -12.35 5.99
CA LEU A 43 -4.00 -11.49 5.46
C LEU A 43 -4.26 -10.30 6.39
N ALA A 44 -4.43 -10.54 7.69
CA ALA A 44 -4.65 -9.49 8.68
C ALA A 44 -3.47 -8.49 8.72
N ALA A 45 -2.23 -8.99 8.64
CA ALA A 45 -1.05 -8.13 8.57
C ALA A 45 -1.02 -7.28 7.29
N ALA A 46 -1.37 -7.86 6.15
CA ALA A 46 -1.44 -7.16 4.87
C ALA A 46 -2.54 -6.08 4.87
N GLN A 47 -3.73 -6.38 5.38
CA GLN A 47 -4.83 -5.44 5.53
C GLN A 47 -4.44 -4.26 6.43
N ARG A 48 -3.80 -4.54 7.59
CA ARG A 48 -3.26 -3.49 8.46
C ARG A 48 -2.29 -2.58 7.72
N GLY A 49 -1.34 -3.16 6.99
CA GLY A 49 -0.36 -2.40 6.21
C GLY A 49 -1.01 -1.53 5.12
N GLN A 50 -2.07 -2.01 4.46
CA GLN A 50 -2.81 -1.22 3.48
C GLN A 50 -3.51 -0.01 4.13
N ILE A 51 -4.19 -0.24 5.25
CA ILE A 51 -4.89 0.82 5.99
C ILE A 51 -3.88 1.84 6.54
N GLU A 52 -2.79 1.39 7.15
CA GLU A 52 -1.69 2.26 7.59
C GLU A 52 -1.11 3.09 6.45
N GLY A 53 -0.97 2.50 5.26
CA GLY A 53 -0.53 3.19 4.05
C GLY A 53 -1.47 4.32 3.66
N VAL A 54 -2.79 4.10 3.74
CA VAL A 54 -3.81 5.13 3.50
C VAL A 54 -3.70 6.24 4.55
N VAL A 55 -3.60 5.92 5.83
CA VAL A 55 -3.43 6.89 6.92
C VAL A 55 -2.15 7.72 6.77
N ALA A 56 -1.06 7.10 6.30
CA ALA A 56 0.22 7.76 6.10
C ALA A 56 0.25 8.74 4.91
N GLN A 57 -0.55 8.45 3.87
CA GLN A 57 -0.49 9.16 2.58
C GLN A 57 -1.63 10.17 2.39
N HIS A 58 -2.84 9.89 2.91
CA HIS A 58 -4.02 10.68 2.59
C HIS A 58 -4.39 11.65 3.71
N SER A 59 -4.18 12.95 3.45
CA SER A 59 -4.80 14.05 4.21
C SER A 59 -6.26 14.30 3.81
N GLN A 60 -6.87 13.43 2.97
CA GLN A 60 -8.20 13.61 2.40
C GLN A 60 -8.97 12.29 2.45
N LEU A 61 -9.47 11.91 3.63
CA LEU A 61 -10.33 10.74 3.78
C LEU A 61 -11.79 11.03 3.43
N ARG A 62 -12.31 12.22 3.81
CA ARG A 62 -13.68 12.69 3.51
C ARG A 62 -13.79 13.69 2.35
N GLY A 63 -12.72 13.85 1.56
CA GLY A 63 -12.64 14.94 0.58
C GLY A 63 -12.44 16.34 1.20
N GLU A 64 -12.31 16.42 2.52
CA GLU A 64 -11.85 17.61 3.22
C GLU A 64 -10.35 17.79 2.97
N GLU A 65 -9.95 19.01 2.64
CA GLU A 65 -8.58 19.33 2.21
C GLU A 65 -7.54 19.18 3.34
N TYR A 66 -7.98 19.07 4.60
CA TYR A 66 -7.14 19.18 5.79
C TYR A 66 -7.42 18.12 6.86
N ALA A 67 -7.32 16.82 6.53
CA ALA A 67 -7.25 15.80 7.57
C ALA A 67 -5.84 15.76 8.18
N PRO A 68 -5.72 15.75 9.52
CA PRO A 68 -4.43 15.76 10.20
C PRO A 68 -3.71 14.42 10.01
N ARG A 69 -2.45 14.49 9.60
CA ARG A 69 -1.62 13.31 9.32
C ARG A 69 -1.10 12.72 10.63
N MET A 70 -1.26 11.41 10.83
CA MET A 70 -0.66 10.74 12.00
C MET A 70 0.86 10.67 11.88
N LYS A 71 1.57 10.88 12.99
CA LYS A 71 3.04 10.69 13.06
C LYS A 71 3.43 9.23 12.88
N HIS A 72 2.67 8.33 13.52
CA HIS A 72 2.87 6.89 13.48
C HIS A 72 1.54 6.20 13.15
N PRO A 73 1.32 5.74 11.91
CA PRO A 73 0.08 5.08 11.52
C PRO A 73 -0.28 3.86 12.41
N GLY A 74 0.73 3.14 12.90
CA GLY A 74 0.54 2.01 13.80
C GLY A 74 -0.13 2.35 15.14
N ASP A 75 -0.10 3.63 15.56
CA ASP A 75 -0.81 4.08 16.76
C ASP A 75 -2.32 3.93 16.62
N LEU A 76 -2.86 3.88 15.39
CA LEU A 76 -4.27 3.57 15.13
C LEU A 76 -4.66 2.27 15.84
N TRP A 77 -3.89 1.19 15.65
CA TRP A 77 -4.22 -0.12 16.21
C TRP A 77 -4.01 -0.18 17.71
N ALA A 78 -2.89 0.39 18.18
CA ALA A 78 -2.54 0.35 19.59
C ALA A 78 -3.52 1.14 20.47
N LEU A 79 -4.13 2.20 19.92
CA LEU A 79 -4.90 3.17 20.71
C LEU A 79 -6.40 3.13 20.46
N SER A 80 -6.86 2.69 19.28
CA SER A 80 -8.30 2.59 18.99
C SER A 80 -8.91 1.29 19.51
N GLY A 81 -8.11 0.23 19.67
CA GLY A 81 -8.60 -1.11 20.00
C GLY A 81 -9.40 -1.78 18.88
N ARG A 82 -9.45 -1.18 17.69
CA ARG A 82 -10.21 -1.67 16.54
C ARG A 82 -9.44 -2.71 15.73
N THR A 83 -10.16 -3.60 15.06
CA THR A 83 -9.58 -4.59 14.14
C THR A 83 -9.58 -4.08 12.68
N PRO A 84 -8.79 -4.70 11.78
CA PRO A 84 -8.77 -4.31 10.36
C PRO A 84 -10.13 -4.44 9.68
N ASP A 85 -10.91 -5.46 10.04
CA ASP A 85 -12.22 -5.74 9.45
C ASP A 85 -13.22 -4.60 9.66
N GLU A 86 -13.08 -3.83 10.75
CA GLU A 86 -13.93 -2.66 11.02
C GLU A 86 -13.68 -1.48 10.07
N PHE A 87 -12.58 -1.52 9.31
CA PHE A 87 -12.21 -0.49 8.34
C PHE A 87 -12.33 -0.99 6.90
N LEU A 88 -12.92 -2.16 6.70
CA LEU A 88 -13.16 -2.74 5.40
C LEU A 88 -14.66 -2.83 5.15
N THR A 89 -15.07 -2.53 3.92
CA THR A 89 -16.42 -2.81 3.45
C THR A 89 -16.59 -4.31 3.20
N ASP A 90 -17.83 -4.74 2.98
CA ASP A 90 -18.14 -6.14 2.63
C ASP A 90 -17.40 -6.63 1.37
N ASP A 91 -17.05 -5.71 0.47
CA ASP A 91 -16.27 -5.98 -0.76
C ASP A 91 -14.74 -6.01 -0.51
N GLY A 92 -14.31 -5.84 0.75
CA GLY A 92 -12.91 -5.79 1.15
C GLY A 92 -12.18 -4.51 0.75
N GLN A 93 -12.90 -3.45 0.40
CA GLN A 93 -12.33 -2.12 0.15
C GLN A 93 -12.20 -1.35 1.46
N ILE A 94 -11.27 -0.40 1.53
CA ILE A 94 -11.12 0.43 2.74
C ILE A 94 -12.33 1.35 2.88
N ASP A 95 -13.05 1.21 3.99
CA ASP A 95 -14.08 2.14 4.43
C ASP A 95 -13.41 3.41 4.96
N ARG A 96 -13.35 4.41 4.09
CA ARG A 96 -12.70 5.70 4.40
C ARG A 96 -13.47 6.50 5.43
N GLU A 97 -14.78 6.32 5.53
CA GLU A 97 -15.62 7.06 6.47
C GLU A 97 -15.40 6.51 7.89
N ALA A 98 -15.48 5.19 8.06
CA ALA A 98 -15.17 4.53 9.33
C ALA A 98 -13.73 4.83 9.79
N LEU A 99 -12.78 4.83 8.86
CA LEU A 99 -11.38 5.19 9.15
C LEU A 99 -11.25 6.65 9.59
N ALA A 100 -11.91 7.59 8.90
CA ALA A 100 -11.89 9.00 9.27
C ALA A 100 -12.48 9.24 10.66
N GLU A 101 -13.60 8.61 10.99
CA GLU A 101 -14.23 8.73 12.31
C GLU A 101 -13.33 8.20 13.44
N ALA A 102 -12.68 7.06 13.22
CA ALA A 102 -11.75 6.51 14.21
C ALA A 102 -10.55 7.43 14.43
N LEU A 103 -10.02 8.01 13.35
CA LEU A 103 -8.93 8.98 13.45
C LEU A 103 -9.39 10.24 14.18
N ASP A 104 -10.53 10.82 13.83
CA ASP A 104 -11.03 12.02 14.49
C ASP A 104 -11.21 11.81 15.99
N GLY A 105 -11.74 10.65 16.40
CA GLY A 105 -11.80 10.28 17.82
C GLY A 105 -10.41 10.23 18.47
N LEU A 106 -9.44 9.59 17.83
CA LEU A 106 -8.06 9.54 18.34
C LEU A 106 -7.41 10.93 18.42
N VAL A 107 -7.65 11.80 17.44
CA VAL A 107 -7.09 13.15 17.40
C VAL A 107 -7.73 14.05 18.45
N GLN A 108 -9.04 13.94 18.66
CA GLN A 108 -9.74 14.67 19.71
C GLN A 108 -9.23 14.29 21.10
N ASP A 109 -9.05 13.00 21.36
CA ASP A 109 -8.54 12.51 22.65
C ASP A 109 -7.05 12.78 22.84
N ARG A 110 -6.27 12.68 21.76
CA ARG A 110 -4.81 12.71 21.78
C ARG A 110 -4.25 13.55 20.62
N PRO A 111 -4.37 14.88 20.68
CA PRO A 111 -3.96 15.78 19.59
C PRO A 111 -2.45 15.75 19.31
N TYR A 112 -1.62 15.21 20.21
CA TYR A 112 -0.18 15.08 20.01
C TYR A 112 0.21 13.96 19.01
N LEU A 113 -0.72 13.07 18.67
CA LEU A 113 -0.50 11.95 17.74
C LEU A 113 -0.38 12.42 16.28
N VAL A 114 -0.91 13.59 15.97
CA VAL A 114 -0.84 14.15 14.62
C VAL A 114 0.39 15.01 14.46
N GLU A 115 0.95 14.98 13.26
CA GLU A 115 1.98 15.89 12.84
C GLU A 115 1.35 17.29 12.80
N ALA A 116 1.90 18.22 13.59
CA ALA A 116 1.47 19.61 13.50
C ALA A 116 1.73 20.04 12.05
N TYR A 117 0.65 20.24 11.28
CA TYR A 117 0.76 20.58 9.88
C TYR A 117 1.46 21.94 9.78
N VAL A 118 2.77 21.94 9.60
CA VAL A 118 3.50 23.12 9.17
C VAL A 118 3.08 23.29 7.72
N GLN A 119 2.15 24.21 7.46
CA GLN A 119 1.80 24.55 6.09
C GLN A 119 3.11 24.77 5.33
N PRO A 120 3.28 24.17 4.14
CA PRO A 120 4.45 24.47 3.32
C PRO A 120 4.45 25.99 3.13
N VAL A 121 5.46 26.65 3.70
CA VAL A 121 5.58 28.11 3.58
C VAL A 121 5.57 28.40 2.08
N PRO A 122 4.62 29.20 1.57
CA PRO A 122 4.57 29.53 0.16
C PRO A 122 5.95 29.98 -0.29
N PRO A 123 6.47 29.51 -1.44
CA PRO A 123 7.79 29.90 -1.90
C PRO A 123 7.84 31.42 -1.95
N ASP A 124 8.80 32.00 -1.23
CA ASP A 124 8.96 33.45 -1.15
C ASP A 124 9.10 33.97 -2.59
N PRO A 125 8.14 34.79 -3.08
CA PRO A 125 8.14 35.23 -4.47
C PRO A 125 9.42 36.01 -4.81
N ILE A 126 10.05 36.66 -3.82
CA ILE A 126 11.33 37.37 -4.00
C ILE A 126 12.46 36.38 -4.22
N ARG A 127 12.51 35.30 -3.43
CA ARG A 127 13.52 34.24 -3.59
C ARG A 127 13.40 33.53 -4.93
N THR A 128 12.17 33.20 -5.34
CA THR A 128 11.90 32.59 -6.66
C THR A 128 12.24 33.55 -7.81
N ALA A 129 11.99 34.85 -7.65
CA ALA A 129 12.40 35.86 -8.63
C ALA A 129 13.94 36.01 -8.71
N MET A 130 14.64 36.00 -7.56
CA MET A 130 16.11 36.05 -7.51
C MET A 130 16.74 34.80 -8.14
N GLU A 131 16.23 33.60 -7.86
CA GLU A 131 16.73 32.36 -8.45
C GLU A 131 16.54 32.36 -9.98
N ARG A 132 15.40 32.85 -10.50
CA ARG A 132 15.20 33.02 -11.94
C ARG A 132 16.19 34.01 -12.56
N GLN A 133 16.53 35.07 -11.84
CA GLN A 133 17.50 36.08 -12.30
C GLN A 133 18.94 35.54 -12.28
N GLN A 134 19.28 34.68 -11.32
CA GLN A 134 20.59 34.00 -11.25
C GLN A 134 20.73 32.84 -12.23
N GLN A 135 19.62 32.15 -12.53
CA GLN A 135 19.58 31.07 -13.52
C GLN A 135 19.42 31.56 -14.95
N THR A 136 19.38 32.88 -15.21
CA THR A 136 19.50 33.38 -16.58
C THR A 136 20.93 33.07 -17.02
N PRO A 137 21.16 32.01 -17.83
CA PRO A 137 22.49 31.72 -18.30
C PRO A 137 22.85 32.93 -19.17
N GLY A 138 23.98 33.56 -18.86
CA GLY A 138 24.47 34.69 -19.62
C GLY A 138 24.34 34.40 -21.12
N ALA A 139 23.95 35.44 -21.84
CA ALA A 139 24.03 35.55 -23.29
C ALA A 139 25.46 35.24 -23.77
N GLN A 140 25.81 33.96 -23.80
CA GLN A 140 26.96 33.36 -24.46
C GLN A 140 26.45 32.38 -25.52
N ALA A 141 25.35 32.71 -26.20
CA ALA A 141 25.23 32.38 -27.60
C ALA A 141 25.72 33.62 -28.34
N GLY A 142 27.05 33.75 -28.46
CA GLY A 142 27.62 34.46 -29.59
C GLY A 142 27.14 33.71 -30.82
N VAL A 143 25.94 34.05 -31.29
CA VAL A 143 25.50 33.70 -32.63
C VAL A 143 26.49 34.44 -33.51
N ASP A 144 27.41 33.67 -34.08
CA ASP A 144 28.32 34.05 -35.15
C ASP A 144 27.43 34.45 -36.35
N THR A 145 26.76 35.59 -36.27
CA THR A 145 25.87 36.11 -37.32
C THR A 145 26.66 36.27 -38.62
N ASP A 146 27.96 36.53 -38.52
CA ASP A 146 28.84 36.64 -39.67
C ASP A 146 29.00 35.32 -40.43
N GLN A 147 29.00 34.16 -39.75
CA GLN A 147 29.03 32.86 -40.44
C GLN A 147 27.69 32.48 -41.07
N ALA A 148 26.57 32.89 -40.48
CA ALA A 148 25.24 32.62 -41.02
C ALA A 148 24.99 33.39 -42.34
N TRP A 149 25.44 34.64 -42.43
CA TRP A 149 25.35 35.43 -43.66
C TRP A 149 26.29 34.95 -44.76
N ALA A 150 27.52 34.53 -44.41
CA ALA A 150 28.49 34.02 -45.38
C ALA A 150 27.99 32.75 -46.10
N LYS A 151 27.33 31.84 -45.37
CA LYS A 151 26.81 30.59 -45.94
C LYS A 151 25.61 30.82 -46.87
N ALA A 152 24.73 31.77 -46.53
CA ALA A 152 23.59 32.14 -47.37
C ALA A 152 24.03 32.80 -48.69
N PHE A 153 25.14 33.55 -48.68
CA PHE A 153 25.67 34.20 -49.89
C PHE A 153 26.36 33.22 -50.85
N GLU A 154 27.01 32.17 -50.33
CA GLU A 154 27.60 31.11 -51.16
C GLU A 154 26.53 30.22 -51.82
N GLU A 155 25.44 29.90 -51.14
CA GLU A 155 24.36 29.09 -51.71
C GLU A 155 23.60 29.83 -52.83
N SER A 156 23.50 31.16 -52.75
CA SER A 156 22.92 31.99 -53.82
C SER A 156 23.75 32.02 -55.11
N LYS A 157 25.06 31.78 -55.06
CA LYS A 157 25.94 31.78 -56.25
C LYS A 157 25.98 30.45 -57.00
N LYS A 158 25.42 29.38 -56.45
CA LYS A 158 25.36 28.05 -57.08
C LYS A 158 24.09 27.79 -57.88
N GLN A 159 23.18 28.76 -57.97
CA GLN A 159 21.89 28.64 -58.67
C GLN A 159 21.82 29.41 -60.01
N GLU A 160 22.92 29.99 -60.48
CA GLU A 160 23.11 30.42 -61.88
C GLU A 160 24.05 29.44 -62.61
#